data_AF-A0A925CXN7-F1
#
_entry.id   AF-A0A925CXN7-F1
#
_cell.length_a   1.000
_cell.length_b   1.000
_cell.length_c   1.000
_cell.angle_alpha   90.00
_cell.angle_beta   90.00
_cell.angle_gamma   90.00
#
_symmetry.space_group_name_H-M   'P 1'
#
loop_
_entity.id
_entity.type
_entity.pdbx_description
1 polymer ?
#
loop_
_entity_poly.entity_id
_entity_poly.type
_entity_poly.pdbx_seq_one_letter_code
_entity_poly.pdbx_strand_id
1 'polypeptide(L)'
;MLRPATLLVLLISLFQQSSYSQNCQRTGLCKLAIPGDFDLNKRLLLKENWNDFAAVDLENEFPIFSNQVLNVASIRLDALGCIYPSFINNGTYRNEFLDEQRSQTKYNKLSFYRVFEQQPNLLNAHLSTSEIDSLKSISFHHDSLYAARYYAFRAFWNRKFLGDKITELDKKIAERKIKRVFFFVHGFNVPSSLAQLQGNAIFRRILQDQSLRPEETLFVRVFWPSMSEKRNDFVNVDKCDIRNRKLRVFKSNLFSYVSNRGYLCGQTLNTILSQLPNDIEYNFISHSFGSTLSAAMLFSPTAKINVNARGSHYNSRLLALFSNQPKLSEKKINFFMHAAGMAGRATFADLSLANNTNHYFYLGYNERDKILLKQVLWLFKKPHGKSSTALGCNADGEADKVVALADRTGLLSRFVASSTSTLREHDIFCYMQQTQFDNFFTTFLQRTSN
;
A
#
# COMPACT_ATOMS: atom_id res chain seq x y z
N MET A 1 1.08 -39.40 40.20
CA MET A 1 2.05 -38.28 40.22
C MET A 1 3.11 -38.53 39.15
N LEU A 2 3.08 -37.79 38.04
CA LEU A 2 4.11 -37.91 37.00
C LEU A 2 5.37 -37.17 37.45
N ARG A 3 6.53 -37.81 37.29
CA ARG A 3 7.83 -37.25 37.71
C ARG A 3 8.11 -35.94 36.95
N PRO A 4 8.74 -34.93 37.59
CA PRO A 4 9.04 -33.63 36.96
C PRO A 4 9.79 -33.72 35.62
N ALA A 5 10.64 -34.74 35.46
CA ALA A 5 11.37 -35.00 34.23
C ALA A 5 10.46 -35.45 33.06
N THR A 6 9.39 -36.19 33.34
CA THR A 6 8.44 -36.66 32.32
C THR A 6 7.57 -35.51 31.81
N LEU A 7 7.24 -34.54 32.67
CA LEU A 7 6.54 -33.31 32.29
C LEU A 7 7.42 -32.40 31.41
N LEU A 8 8.73 -32.35 31.69
CA LEU A 8 9.71 -31.58 30.90
C LEU A 8 9.93 -32.18 29.51
N VAL A 9 10.00 -33.51 29.40
CA VAL A 9 10.12 -34.20 28.10
C VAL A 9 8.83 -34.08 27.28
N LEU A 10 7.65 -34.12 27.90
CA LEU A 10 6.36 -33.84 27.22
C LEU A 10 6.23 -32.39 26.76
N LEU A 11 6.76 -31.43 27.52
CA LEU A 11 6.83 -30.03 27.09
C LEU A 11 7.81 -29.87 25.92
N ILE A 12 8.99 -30.49 25.98
CA ILE A 12 9.98 -30.43 24.89
C ILE A 12 9.47 -31.13 23.62
N SER A 13 8.74 -32.24 23.74
CA SER A 13 8.17 -32.94 22.58
C SER A 13 6.92 -32.24 22.01
N LEU A 14 6.14 -31.53 22.82
CA LEU A 14 5.11 -30.59 22.34
C LEU A 14 5.72 -29.35 21.65
N PHE A 15 6.98 -29.00 21.95
CA PHE A 15 7.75 -27.98 21.22
C PHE A 15 8.45 -28.52 19.96
N GLN A 16 8.54 -29.84 19.75
CA GLN A 16 9.19 -30.45 18.60
C GLN A 16 8.26 -30.83 17.44
N GLN A 17 6.93 -30.71 17.58
CA GLN A 17 5.96 -30.99 16.52
C GLN A 17 5.65 -29.80 15.57
N SER A 18 6.59 -28.88 15.35
CA SER A 18 6.45 -27.82 14.32
C SER A 18 7.64 -27.71 13.37
N SER A 19 8.36 -28.80 13.13
CA SER A 19 9.50 -28.86 12.20
C SER A 19 9.11 -29.01 10.72
N TYR A 20 7.83 -28.88 10.36
CA TYR A 20 7.43 -28.40 9.03
C TYR A 20 7.29 -26.87 9.02
N SER A 21 8.25 -26.15 9.61
CA SER A 21 8.48 -24.79 9.14
C SER A 21 9.16 -24.93 7.78
N GLN A 22 8.39 -24.88 6.70
CA GLN A 22 8.92 -24.26 5.49
C GLN A 22 9.33 -22.86 5.95
N ASN A 23 10.61 -22.71 6.32
CA ASN A 23 11.20 -21.43 6.68
C ASN A 23 10.74 -20.47 5.58
N CYS A 24 10.02 -19.39 5.92
CA CYS A 24 9.87 -18.33 4.94
C CYS A 24 11.30 -17.98 4.54
N GLN A 25 11.66 -18.33 3.31
CA GLN A 25 12.94 -17.96 2.79
C GLN A 25 12.77 -16.50 2.40
N ARG A 26 12.85 -15.59 3.39
CA ARG A 26 13.22 -14.18 3.12
C ARG A 26 14.55 -14.16 2.35
N THR A 27 15.38 -15.16 2.62
CA THR A 27 16.56 -15.57 1.85
C THR A 27 16.25 -16.08 0.44
N GLY A 28 15.05 -16.53 0.11
CA GLY A 28 14.70 -17.08 -1.20
C GLY A 28 14.63 -15.98 -2.24
N LEU A 29 13.95 -14.87 -1.94
CA LEU A 29 14.00 -13.70 -2.82
C LEU A 29 15.43 -13.14 -2.91
N CYS A 30 16.10 -12.96 -1.77
CA CYS A 30 17.39 -12.27 -1.69
C CYS A 30 18.58 -13.09 -2.19
N LYS A 31 18.59 -14.41 -1.93
CA LYS A 31 19.69 -15.33 -2.19
C LYS A 31 19.46 -16.25 -3.38
N LEU A 32 18.20 -16.46 -3.80
CA LEU A 32 17.87 -17.35 -4.93
C LEU A 32 17.27 -16.57 -6.10
N ALA A 33 16.12 -15.91 -5.93
CA ALA A 33 15.42 -15.26 -7.03
C ALA A 33 16.17 -14.03 -7.56
N ILE A 34 16.61 -13.11 -6.70
CA ILE A 34 17.30 -11.89 -7.17
C ILE A 34 18.65 -12.21 -7.84
N PRO A 35 19.52 -13.05 -7.25
CA PRO A 35 20.79 -13.42 -7.90
C PRO A 35 20.60 -14.32 -9.13
N GLY A 36 19.57 -15.16 -9.15
CA GLY A 36 19.27 -16.06 -10.26
C GLY A 36 18.60 -15.35 -11.45
N ASP A 37 17.70 -14.40 -11.18
CA ASP A 37 16.92 -13.69 -12.19
C ASP A 37 17.57 -12.38 -12.66
N PHE A 38 18.51 -11.82 -11.89
CA PHE A 38 19.13 -10.53 -12.17
C PHE A 38 20.66 -10.58 -12.11
N ASP A 39 21.30 -10.17 -13.20
CA ASP A 39 22.75 -9.97 -13.26
C ASP A 39 23.23 -8.87 -12.29
N LEU A 40 24.55 -8.70 -12.18
CA LEU A 40 25.14 -7.70 -11.28
C LEU A 40 24.69 -6.27 -11.61
N ASN A 41 24.55 -5.91 -12.89
CA ASN A 41 24.16 -4.58 -13.30
C ASN A 41 22.73 -4.26 -12.87
N LYS A 42 21.79 -5.18 -13.09
CA LYS A 42 20.41 -5.05 -12.62
C LYS A 42 20.31 -4.99 -11.10
N ARG A 43 21.15 -5.75 -10.37
CA ARG A 43 21.20 -5.69 -8.90
C ARG A 43 21.76 -4.35 -8.40
N LEU A 44 22.72 -3.76 -9.10
CA LEU A 44 23.21 -2.40 -8.81
C LEU A 44 22.10 -1.37 -9.08
N LEU A 45 21.38 -1.47 -10.19
CA LEU A 45 20.24 -0.60 -10.49
C LEU A 45 19.17 -0.66 -9.39
N LEU A 46 18.77 -1.85 -8.93
CA LEU A 46 17.83 -2.00 -7.80
C LEU A 46 18.34 -1.35 -6.51
N LYS A 47 19.65 -1.43 -6.25
CA LYS A 47 20.27 -0.84 -5.06
C LYS A 47 20.29 0.69 -5.15
N GLU A 48 20.64 1.24 -6.31
CA GLU A 48 20.67 2.68 -6.57
C GLU A 48 19.27 3.30 -6.58
N ASN A 49 18.26 2.52 -7.01
CA ASN A 49 16.84 2.88 -7.05
C ASN A 49 16.05 2.36 -5.84
N TRP A 50 16.71 2.09 -4.71
CA TRP A 50 16.06 1.32 -3.65
C TRP A 50 14.83 2.00 -3.08
N ASN A 51 15.00 3.24 -2.60
CA ASN A 51 13.94 4.04 -2.00
C ASN A 51 13.18 4.87 -3.03
N ASP A 52 13.63 4.88 -4.28
CA ASP A 52 13.17 5.84 -5.27
C ASP A 52 13.32 5.33 -6.71
N PHE A 53 12.52 5.87 -7.62
CA PHE A 53 12.65 5.73 -9.06
C PHE A 53 13.79 6.61 -9.60
N ALA A 54 14.96 6.46 -8.98
CA ALA A 54 16.14 7.25 -9.21
C ALA A 54 16.83 6.87 -10.54
N ALA A 55 16.45 7.54 -11.63
CA ALA A 55 17.15 7.65 -12.93
C ALA A 55 16.60 6.77 -14.03
N VAL A 56 16.04 5.63 -13.66
CA VAL A 56 15.71 4.63 -14.65
C VAL A 56 14.24 4.28 -14.53
N ASP A 57 13.60 4.17 -15.70
CA ASP A 57 12.26 3.65 -15.77
C ASP A 57 12.29 2.16 -15.38
N LEU A 58 12.08 1.89 -14.09
CA LEU A 58 12.07 0.54 -13.54
C LEU A 58 11.03 -0.36 -14.21
N GLU A 59 10.03 0.21 -14.90
CA GLU A 59 9.08 -0.58 -15.68
C GLU A 59 9.75 -1.23 -16.90
N ASN A 60 10.69 -0.53 -17.55
CA ASN A 60 11.43 -1.03 -18.71
C ASN A 60 12.56 -1.97 -18.29
N GLU A 61 13.29 -1.66 -17.21
CA GLU A 61 14.42 -2.48 -16.76
C GLU A 61 13.99 -3.78 -16.08
N PHE A 62 12.84 -3.73 -15.40
CA PHE A 62 12.28 -4.84 -14.64
C PHE A 62 10.85 -5.12 -15.13
N PRO A 63 10.68 -5.59 -16.39
CA PRO A 63 9.38 -5.94 -16.91
C PRO A 63 8.83 -7.16 -16.14
N ILE A 64 7.51 -7.36 -16.22
CA ILE A 64 6.86 -8.53 -15.61
C ILE A 64 7.43 -9.80 -16.27
N PHE A 65 7.47 -9.85 -17.60
CA PHE A 65 8.17 -10.88 -18.39
C PHE A 65 9.08 -10.20 -19.41
N SER A 66 10.28 -10.75 -19.65
CA SER A 66 11.24 -10.17 -20.59
C SER A 66 10.86 -10.37 -22.06
N ASN A 67 10.02 -11.36 -22.36
CA ASN A 67 9.66 -11.78 -23.70
C ASN A 67 8.20 -11.43 -24.09
N GLN A 68 7.48 -10.71 -23.24
CA GLN A 68 6.07 -10.37 -23.48
C GLN A 68 5.82 -8.89 -23.21
N VAL A 69 5.21 -8.22 -24.18
CA VAL A 69 4.72 -6.84 -24.01
C VAL A 69 3.37 -6.90 -23.31
N LEU A 70 3.28 -6.26 -22.14
CA LEU A 70 2.06 -6.19 -21.33
C LEU A 70 1.63 -4.74 -21.15
N ASN A 71 0.33 -4.52 -20.96
CA ASN A 71 -0.16 -3.18 -20.63
C ASN A 71 0.15 -2.90 -19.16
N VAL A 72 1.11 -2.01 -18.94
CA VAL A 72 1.58 -1.64 -17.60
C VAL A 72 1.55 -0.12 -17.45
N ALA A 73 1.25 0.33 -16.24
CA ALA A 73 1.39 1.71 -15.82
C ALA A 73 1.78 1.77 -14.33
N SER A 74 2.24 2.94 -13.90
CA SER A 74 2.40 3.24 -12.47
C SER A 74 1.72 4.53 -12.08
N ILE A 75 1.21 4.54 -10.86
CA ILE A 75 0.74 5.70 -10.13
C ILE A 75 1.72 5.94 -8.99
N ARG A 76 2.31 7.13 -8.93
CA ARG A 76 3.26 7.52 -7.89
C ARG A 76 2.68 8.69 -7.12
N LEU A 77 2.55 8.52 -5.80
CA LEU A 77 1.94 9.49 -4.91
C LEU A 77 2.95 9.97 -3.87
N ASP A 78 2.87 11.24 -3.49
CA ASP A 78 3.64 11.79 -2.38
C ASP A 78 2.88 11.64 -1.05
N ALA A 79 3.43 12.21 0.02
CA ALA A 79 2.85 12.08 1.36
C ALA A 79 1.50 12.79 1.52
N LEU A 80 1.16 13.72 0.64
CA LEU A 80 -0.13 14.41 0.68
C LEU A 80 -1.13 13.75 -0.29
N GLY A 81 -0.75 12.62 -0.90
CA GLY A 81 -1.50 11.99 -1.98
C GLY A 81 -1.43 12.78 -3.28
N CYS A 82 -0.47 13.69 -3.46
CA CYS A 82 -0.27 14.39 -4.72
C CYS A 82 0.34 13.44 -5.76
N ILE A 83 -0.18 13.46 -6.98
CA ILE A 83 0.39 12.67 -8.09
C ILE A 83 1.76 13.22 -8.47
N TYR A 84 2.70 12.34 -8.83
CA TYR A 84 3.96 12.76 -9.42
C TYR A 84 3.70 13.18 -10.87
N PRO A 85 3.93 14.45 -11.25
CA PRO A 85 3.90 14.85 -12.65
C PRO A 85 5.01 14.19 -13.47
N SER A 86 4.77 14.07 -14.77
CA SER A 86 5.69 13.42 -15.72
C SER A 86 7.08 14.08 -15.77
N PHE A 87 7.17 15.39 -15.55
CA PHE A 87 8.44 16.14 -15.59
C PHE A 87 9.36 15.85 -14.39
N ILE A 88 8.90 15.19 -13.32
CA ILE A 88 9.75 14.86 -12.16
C ILE A 88 10.90 13.92 -12.54
N ASN A 89 10.76 13.19 -13.64
CA ASN A 89 11.85 12.37 -14.16
C ASN A 89 13.02 13.21 -14.74
N ASN A 90 12.91 14.55 -14.79
CA ASN A 90 14.00 15.46 -15.16
C ASN A 90 15.07 15.55 -14.05
N GLY A 91 16.35 15.36 -14.42
CA GLY A 91 17.49 15.22 -13.50
C GLY A 91 17.69 16.35 -12.48
N THR A 92 17.38 17.61 -12.82
CA THR A 92 17.60 18.76 -11.91
C THR A 92 16.60 18.77 -10.75
N TYR A 93 15.29 18.75 -11.06
CA TYR A 93 14.22 18.67 -10.06
C TYR A 93 14.39 17.44 -9.18
N ARG A 94 14.78 16.35 -9.82
CA ARG A 94 15.07 15.06 -9.22
C ARG A 94 16.17 15.16 -8.16
N ASN A 95 17.36 15.70 -8.45
CA ASN A 95 18.45 15.73 -7.47
C ASN A 95 18.07 16.51 -6.19
N GLU A 96 17.40 17.66 -6.35
CA GLU A 96 16.99 18.50 -5.23
C GLU A 96 15.89 17.85 -4.37
N PHE A 97 14.90 17.19 -5.01
CA PHE A 97 13.85 16.46 -4.29
C PHE A 97 14.40 15.20 -3.57
N LEU A 98 15.43 14.56 -4.14
CA LEU A 98 15.91 13.25 -3.70
C LEU A 98 17.00 13.25 -2.64
N ASP A 99 17.88 14.24 -2.62
CA ASP A 99 18.92 14.30 -1.59
C ASP A 99 18.33 14.46 -0.17
N GLU A 100 17.16 15.11 -0.06
CA GLU A 100 16.41 15.17 1.20
C GLU A 100 15.75 13.83 1.58
N GLN A 101 15.36 12.98 0.61
CA GLN A 101 14.73 11.68 0.88
C GLN A 101 15.72 10.65 1.46
N ARG A 102 17.02 10.80 1.21
CA ARG A 102 18.06 9.91 1.77
C ARG A 102 18.12 9.99 3.31
N SER A 103 17.74 11.13 3.89
CA SER A 103 17.64 11.31 5.34
C SER A 103 16.28 10.88 5.89
N GLN A 104 16.15 9.57 6.13
CA GLN A 104 15.03 8.88 6.77
C GLN A 104 14.66 9.38 8.19
N THR A 105 15.27 10.45 8.71
CA THR A 105 14.96 10.98 10.05
C THR A 105 13.77 11.95 10.06
N LYS A 106 13.33 12.44 8.89
CA LYS A 106 12.30 13.49 8.78
C LYS A 106 11.25 13.15 7.73
N TYR A 107 10.49 12.08 7.96
CA TYR A 107 9.44 11.61 7.04
C TYR A 107 8.46 12.69 6.62
N ASN A 108 8.18 13.66 7.49
CA ASN A 108 7.33 14.81 7.20
C ASN A 108 7.82 15.74 6.10
N LYS A 109 9.04 15.53 5.58
CA LYS A 109 9.63 16.21 4.44
C LYS A 109 9.38 15.54 3.09
N LEU A 110 8.82 14.33 3.06
CA LEU A 110 8.57 13.56 1.82
C LEU A 110 7.31 14.04 1.06
N SER A 111 7.19 15.34 0.81
CA SER A 111 6.08 15.90 0.03
C SER A 111 6.52 17.04 -0.88
N PHE A 112 5.82 17.20 -2.00
CA PHE A 112 6.05 18.32 -2.92
C PHE A 112 5.80 19.67 -2.25
N TYR A 113 4.87 19.72 -1.29
CA TYR A 113 4.64 20.90 -0.48
C TYR A 113 5.89 21.36 0.27
N ARG A 114 6.66 20.41 0.84
CA ARG A 114 7.88 20.74 1.60
C ARG A 114 9.02 21.15 0.70
N VAL A 115 9.17 20.52 -0.45
CA VAL A 115 10.18 20.93 -1.43
C VAL A 115 9.84 22.31 -2.00
N PHE A 116 8.58 22.57 -2.32
CA PHE A 116 8.14 23.90 -2.73
C PHE A 116 8.34 24.96 -1.64
N GLU A 117 8.10 24.63 -0.37
CA GLU A 117 8.38 25.52 0.78
C GLU A 117 9.86 25.90 0.88
N GLN A 118 10.77 24.94 0.64
CA GLN A 118 12.21 25.15 0.77
C GLN A 118 12.84 25.78 -0.48
N GLN A 119 12.31 25.46 -1.66
CA GLN A 119 12.86 25.84 -2.96
C GLN A 119 11.71 26.23 -3.91
N PRO A 120 11.03 27.36 -3.67
CA PRO A 120 9.85 27.76 -4.45
C PRO A 120 10.16 27.99 -5.93
N ASN A 121 11.41 28.34 -6.25
CA ASN A 121 11.85 28.60 -7.62
C ASN A 121 12.07 27.32 -8.45
N LEU A 122 12.14 26.15 -7.80
CA LEU A 122 12.39 24.87 -8.47
C LEU A 122 11.26 24.49 -9.45
N LEU A 123 10.05 25.02 -9.24
CA LEU A 123 8.89 24.81 -10.11
C LEU A 123 8.71 25.90 -11.18
N ASN A 124 9.56 26.94 -11.21
CA ASN A 124 9.35 28.09 -12.10
C ASN A 124 9.39 27.73 -13.59
N ALA A 125 10.11 26.66 -13.95
CA ALA A 125 10.16 26.17 -15.32
C ALA A 125 8.91 25.40 -15.75
N HIS A 126 8.04 25.02 -14.81
CA HIS A 126 6.90 24.12 -15.03
C HIS A 126 5.54 24.73 -14.64
N LEU A 127 5.55 25.91 -14.05
CA LEU A 127 4.36 26.65 -13.63
C LEU A 127 4.42 28.07 -14.21
N SER A 128 3.26 28.63 -14.53
CA SER A 128 3.18 30.04 -14.91
C SER A 128 3.48 30.96 -13.71
N THR A 129 3.82 32.21 -13.96
CA THR A 129 3.99 33.23 -12.90
C THR A 129 2.76 33.32 -11.99
N SER A 130 1.55 33.32 -12.56
CA SER A 130 0.31 33.37 -11.77
C SER A 130 0.08 32.13 -10.91
N GLU A 131 0.51 30.96 -11.37
CA GLU A 131 0.47 29.71 -10.60
C GLU A 131 1.47 29.74 -9.44
N ILE A 132 2.68 30.24 -9.68
CA ILE A 132 3.70 30.44 -8.65
C ILE A 132 3.22 31.45 -7.61
N ASP A 133 2.62 32.57 -8.02
CA ASP A 133 2.09 33.58 -7.12
C ASP A 133 0.91 33.04 -6.29
N SER A 134 0.04 32.25 -6.92
CA SER A 134 -1.02 31.52 -6.22
C SER A 134 -0.44 30.59 -5.16
N LEU A 135 0.64 29.86 -5.46
CA LEU A 135 1.31 28.99 -4.50
C LEU A 135 2.06 29.77 -3.40
N LYS A 136 2.68 30.91 -3.73
CA LYS A 136 3.36 31.79 -2.75
C LYS A 136 2.36 32.46 -1.80
N SER A 137 1.17 32.81 -2.27
CA SER A 137 0.10 33.38 -1.42
C SER A 137 -0.43 32.40 -0.38
N ILE A 138 -0.13 31.11 -0.53
CA ILE A 138 -0.36 30.07 0.49
C ILE A 138 0.62 30.22 1.69
N SER A 139 1.61 31.14 1.64
CA SER A 139 2.57 31.67 2.66
C SER A 139 2.91 30.85 3.93
N PHE A 140 4.19 30.77 4.29
CA PHE A 140 4.77 29.78 5.20
C PHE A 140 5.13 30.34 6.59
N HIS A 141 4.13 30.54 7.45
CA HIS A 141 4.35 30.74 8.88
C HIS A 141 3.90 29.51 9.68
N HIS A 142 4.65 29.13 10.73
CA HIS A 142 4.33 28.03 11.63
C HIS A 142 3.19 28.40 12.58
N ASP A 143 2.01 28.69 12.03
CA ASP A 143 0.80 29.06 12.75
C ASP A 143 -0.32 28.00 12.59
N SER A 144 -1.45 28.23 13.26
CA SER A 144 -2.66 27.38 13.21
C SER A 144 -3.22 27.15 11.80
N LEU A 145 -2.72 27.88 10.79
CA LEU A 145 -3.13 27.78 9.38
C LEU A 145 -2.35 26.72 8.59
N TYR A 146 -1.36 26.03 9.18
CA TYR A 146 -0.56 25.00 8.48
C TYR A 146 -1.41 23.96 7.75
N ALA A 147 -2.47 23.45 8.39
CA ALA A 147 -3.39 22.49 7.77
C ALA A 147 -4.14 23.11 6.57
N ALA A 148 -4.55 24.38 6.66
CA ALA A 148 -5.28 25.02 5.58
C ALA A 148 -4.44 25.13 4.30
N ARG A 149 -3.17 25.51 4.49
CA ARG A 149 -2.18 25.68 3.43
C ARG A 149 -1.80 24.36 2.78
N TYR A 150 -1.60 23.33 3.60
CA TYR A 150 -1.39 21.96 3.15
C TYR A 150 -2.49 21.48 2.18
N TYR A 151 -3.76 21.68 2.55
CA TYR A 151 -4.88 21.24 1.71
C TYR A 151 -5.06 22.14 0.48
N ALA A 152 -4.77 23.43 0.57
CA ALA A 152 -4.77 24.34 -0.58
C ALA A 152 -3.70 23.93 -1.61
N PHE A 153 -2.48 23.63 -1.18
CA PHE A 153 -1.42 23.12 -2.05
C PHE A 153 -1.84 21.82 -2.74
N ARG A 154 -2.37 20.85 -1.97
CA ARG A 154 -2.83 19.58 -2.52
C ARG A 154 -3.92 19.79 -3.58
N ALA A 155 -4.89 20.66 -3.31
CA ALA A 155 -5.96 20.96 -4.26
C ALA A 155 -5.42 21.59 -5.55
N PHE A 156 -4.50 22.56 -5.43
CA PHE A 156 -3.80 23.14 -6.58
C PHE A 156 -3.07 22.06 -7.39
N TRP A 157 -2.26 21.25 -6.72
CA TRP A 157 -1.39 20.26 -7.36
C TRP A 157 -2.18 19.19 -8.10
N ASN A 158 -3.19 18.62 -7.45
CA ASN A 158 -4.03 17.61 -8.09
C ASN A 158 -4.86 18.20 -9.23
N ARG A 159 -5.37 19.43 -9.12
CA ARG A 159 -6.06 20.08 -10.25
C ARG A 159 -5.15 20.20 -11.47
N LYS A 160 -3.86 20.48 -11.27
CA LYS A 160 -2.91 20.68 -12.36
C LYS A 160 -2.46 19.37 -13.01
N PHE A 161 -2.11 18.36 -12.21
CA PHE A 161 -1.37 17.19 -12.71
C PHE A 161 -2.15 15.87 -12.65
N LEU A 162 -3.24 15.79 -11.88
CA LEU A 162 -4.02 14.56 -11.79
C LEU A 162 -4.77 14.27 -13.08
N GLY A 163 -5.25 15.32 -13.76
CA GLY A 163 -5.95 15.23 -15.04
C GLY A 163 -5.12 14.50 -16.10
N ASP A 164 -3.85 14.89 -16.26
CA ASP A 164 -2.94 14.26 -17.22
C ASP A 164 -2.82 12.75 -16.98
N LYS A 165 -2.71 12.33 -15.72
CA LYS A 165 -2.62 10.91 -15.38
C LYS A 165 -3.92 10.15 -15.64
N ILE A 166 -5.06 10.79 -15.38
CA ILE A 166 -6.38 10.20 -15.68
C ILE A 166 -6.53 10.03 -17.18
N THR A 167 -6.23 11.06 -17.97
CA THR A 167 -6.26 10.99 -19.44
C THR A 167 -5.32 9.93 -19.99
N GLU A 168 -4.11 9.79 -19.43
CA GLU A 168 -3.16 8.74 -19.82
C GLU A 168 -3.74 7.34 -19.62
N LEU A 169 -4.35 7.08 -18.44
CA LEU A 169 -4.94 5.80 -18.11
C LEU A 169 -6.19 5.51 -18.95
N ASP A 170 -7.08 6.50 -19.09
CA ASP A 170 -8.30 6.39 -19.88
C ASP A 170 -8.00 6.11 -21.36
N LYS A 171 -7.04 6.84 -21.95
CA LYS A 171 -6.55 6.59 -23.30
C LYS A 171 -6.02 5.16 -23.46
N LYS A 172 -5.19 4.68 -22.53
CA LYS A 172 -4.69 3.29 -22.54
C LYS A 172 -5.84 2.28 -22.47
N ILE A 173 -6.85 2.53 -21.64
CA ILE A 173 -8.03 1.67 -21.50
C ILE A 173 -8.80 1.59 -22.82
N ALA A 174 -9.10 2.74 -23.43
CA ALA A 174 -9.85 2.82 -24.67
C ALA A 174 -9.10 2.20 -25.87
N GLU A 175 -7.84 2.58 -26.09
CA GLU A 175 -7.05 2.12 -27.24
C GLU A 175 -6.78 0.61 -27.22
N ARG A 176 -6.56 0.05 -26.03
CA ARG A 176 -6.25 -1.37 -25.85
C ARG A 176 -7.49 -2.21 -25.54
N LYS A 177 -8.69 -1.61 -25.51
CA LYS A 177 -9.95 -2.28 -25.17
C LYS A 177 -9.84 -3.06 -23.85
N ILE A 178 -9.20 -2.44 -22.86
CA ILE A 178 -9.01 -3.04 -21.54
C ILE A 178 -10.38 -3.34 -20.94
N LYS A 179 -10.50 -4.49 -20.27
CA LYS A 179 -11.70 -4.90 -19.51
C LYS A 179 -11.43 -5.05 -18.02
N ARG A 180 -10.18 -5.29 -17.66
CA ARG A 180 -9.75 -5.54 -16.29
C ARG A 180 -8.52 -4.70 -15.96
N VAL A 181 -8.54 -4.04 -14.81
CA VAL A 181 -7.41 -3.27 -14.29
C VAL A 181 -7.00 -3.85 -12.94
N PHE A 182 -5.77 -4.33 -12.82
CA PHE A 182 -5.20 -4.83 -11.57
C PHE A 182 -4.26 -3.80 -10.96
N PHE A 183 -4.66 -3.22 -9.84
CA PHE A 183 -3.81 -2.38 -9.01
C PHE A 183 -3.04 -3.23 -8.01
N PHE A 184 -1.74 -2.99 -7.88
CA PHE A 184 -0.96 -3.48 -6.75
C PHE A 184 -0.57 -2.32 -5.83
N VAL A 185 -1.00 -2.37 -4.57
CA VAL A 185 -0.69 -1.39 -3.53
C VAL A 185 0.20 -2.02 -2.47
N HIS A 186 1.45 -1.61 -2.43
CA HIS A 186 2.43 -2.18 -1.51
C HIS A 186 2.18 -1.81 -0.05
N GLY A 187 2.80 -2.59 0.85
CA GLY A 187 2.67 -2.44 2.30
C GLY A 187 3.51 -1.32 2.91
N PHE A 188 3.49 -1.29 4.24
CA PHE A 188 4.35 -0.41 5.04
C PHE A 188 5.81 -0.81 4.96
N ASN A 189 6.69 0.18 5.05
CA ASN A 189 8.13 0.04 5.05
C ASN A 189 8.68 -0.64 3.80
N VAL A 190 8.02 -0.46 2.65
CA VAL A 190 8.43 -1.07 1.38
C VAL A 190 9.07 0.00 0.49
N PRO A 191 10.38 -0.11 0.21
CA PRO A 191 11.07 0.75 -0.76
C PRO A 191 10.56 0.54 -2.19
N SER A 192 10.64 1.57 -3.03
CA SER A 192 10.07 1.58 -4.39
C SER A 192 10.54 0.42 -5.26
N SER A 193 11.84 0.12 -5.29
CA SER A 193 12.35 -1.05 -6.03
C SER A 193 11.80 -2.36 -5.51
N LEU A 194 11.62 -2.50 -4.18
CA LEU A 194 11.00 -3.71 -3.62
C LEU A 194 9.52 -3.79 -3.99
N ALA A 195 8.81 -2.66 -3.96
CA ALA A 195 7.40 -2.59 -4.38
C ALA A 195 7.23 -2.95 -5.86
N GLN A 196 8.16 -2.56 -6.73
CA GLN A 196 8.22 -2.98 -8.14
C GLN A 196 8.29 -4.50 -8.25
N LEU A 197 9.23 -5.13 -7.54
CA LEU A 197 9.41 -6.58 -7.55
C LEU A 197 8.20 -7.32 -6.96
N GLN A 198 7.61 -6.79 -5.89
CA GLN A 198 6.39 -7.35 -5.29
C GLN A 198 5.21 -7.30 -6.27
N GLY A 199 5.02 -6.16 -6.93
CA GLY A 199 3.99 -6.00 -7.96
C GLY A 199 4.20 -6.97 -9.12
N ASN A 200 5.43 -7.09 -9.63
CA ASN A 200 5.76 -8.03 -10.69
C ASN A 200 5.46 -9.48 -10.30
N ALA A 201 5.83 -9.90 -9.09
CA ALA A 201 5.56 -11.26 -8.63
C ALA A 201 4.05 -11.55 -8.56
N ILE A 202 3.26 -10.60 -8.05
CA ILE A 202 1.80 -10.71 -8.03
C ILE A 202 1.23 -10.76 -9.45
N PHE A 203 1.66 -9.87 -10.35
CA PHE A 203 1.14 -9.84 -11.72
C PHE A 203 1.51 -11.09 -12.51
N ARG A 204 2.71 -11.65 -12.32
CA ARG A 204 3.08 -12.97 -12.88
C ARG A 204 2.13 -14.06 -12.40
N ARG A 205 1.75 -14.04 -11.12
CA ARG A 205 0.79 -14.99 -10.54
C ARG A 205 -0.60 -14.85 -11.17
N ILE A 206 -1.06 -13.62 -11.42
CA ILE A 206 -2.32 -13.35 -12.12
C ILE A 206 -2.29 -13.92 -13.54
N LEU A 207 -1.19 -13.72 -14.27
CA LEU A 207 -1.02 -14.18 -15.64
C LEU A 207 -0.90 -15.72 -15.78
N GLN A 208 -0.82 -16.45 -14.66
CA GLN A 208 -0.96 -17.92 -14.67
C GLN A 208 -2.42 -18.38 -14.77
N ASP A 209 -3.39 -17.49 -14.53
CA ASP A 209 -4.81 -17.78 -14.68
C ASP A 209 -5.19 -17.75 -16.17
N GLN A 210 -5.58 -18.92 -16.71
CA GLN A 210 -5.92 -19.09 -18.12
C GLN A 210 -7.20 -18.35 -18.54
N SER A 211 -8.05 -17.92 -17.59
CA SER A 211 -9.26 -17.14 -17.88
C SER A 211 -8.99 -15.65 -18.11
N LEU A 212 -7.74 -15.21 -17.90
CA LEU A 212 -7.32 -13.84 -18.12
C LEU A 212 -6.66 -13.68 -19.48
N ARG A 213 -7.14 -12.70 -20.23
CA ARG A 213 -6.55 -12.27 -21.50
C ARG A 213 -5.58 -11.11 -21.24
N PRO A 214 -4.25 -11.33 -21.38
CA PRO A 214 -3.26 -10.30 -21.06
C PRO A 214 -3.44 -9.00 -21.86
N GLU A 215 -3.90 -9.11 -23.11
CA GLU A 215 -4.13 -7.99 -24.02
C GLU A 215 -5.28 -7.07 -23.57
N GLU A 216 -6.28 -7.61 -22.87
CA GLU A 216 -7.42 -6.86 -22.31
C GLU A 216 -7.20 -6.48 -20.82
N THR A 217 -5.99 -6.67 -20.32
CA THR A 217 -5.66 -6.46 -18.91
C THR A 217 -4.62 -5.35 -18.76
N LEU A 218 -4.87 -4.38 -17.87
CA LEU A 218 -3.93 -3.33 -17.49
C LEU A 218 -3.44 -3.58 -16.06
N PHE A 219 -2.11 -3.63 -15.88
CA PHE A 219 -1.48 -3.75 -14.58
C PHE A 219 -0.97 -2.39 -14.10
N VAL A 220 -1.42 -1.96 -12.92
CA VAL A 220 -1.08 -0.66 -12.35
C VAL A 220 -0.37 -0.83 -11.01
N ARG A 221 0.86 -0.35 -10.92
CA ARG A 221 1.58 -0.30 -9.62
C ARG A 221 1.27 1.01 -8.93
N VAL A 222 0.93 0.95 -7.65
CA VAL A 222 0.69 2.14 -6.83
C VAL A 222 1.81 2.30 -5.82
N PHE A 223 2.58 3.36 -5.99
CA PHE A 223 3.67 3.73 -5.11
C PHE A 223 3.26 4.88 -4.21
N TRP A 224 3.50 4.71 -2.91
CA TRP A 224 3.18 5.69 -1.89
C TRP A 224 4.29 5.72 -0.84
N PRO A 225 4.47 6.83 -0.10
CA PRO A 225 5.63 7.01 0.77
C PRO A 225 5.45 6.25 2.10
N SER A 226 5.68 4.94 2.02
CA SER A 226 5.41 3.96 3.06
C SER A 226 6.51 3.83 4.13
N MET A 227 7.44 4.80 4.23
CA MET A 227 8.64 4.87 5.10
C MET A 227 9.94 4.24 4.56
N SER A 228 9.87 3.22 3.71
CA SER A 228 11.03 2.68 2.96
C SER A 228 12.32 2.42 3.79
N GLU A 229 12.24 1.99 5.06
CA GLU A 229 13.40 1.74 5.93
C GLU A 229 14.02 0.34 5.81
N LYS A 230 13.50 -0.54 4.95
CA LYS A 230 14.16 -1.83 4.67
C LYS A 230 15.56 -1.55 4.11
N ARG A 231 16.58 -2.32 4.54
CA ARG A 231 17.89 -2.30 3.88
C ARG A 231 17.88 -3.30 2.72
N ASN A 232 18.74 -3.06 1.74
CA ASN A 232 19.14 -4.08 0.77
C ASN A 232 20.64 -4.34 0.88
N ASP A 233 21.04 -5.55 0.52
CA ASP A 233 22.41 -5.85 0.10
C ASP A 233 22.34 -6.86 -1.06
N PHE A 234 21.68 -6.47 -2.16
CA PHE A 234 21.52 -7.34 -3.33
C PHE A 234 22.83 -7.61 -4.07
N VAL A 235 23.84 -6.78 -3.80
CA VAL A 235 25.17 -6.90 -4.41
C VAL A 235 25.94 -8.03 -3.75
N ASN A 236 25.90 -8.13 -2.42
CA ASN A 236 26.49 -9.25 -1.69
C ASN A 236 25.43 -10.31 -1.37
N VAL A 237 25.29 -11.30 -2.27
CA VAL A 237 24.29 -12.37 -2.17
C VAL A 237 24.34 -13.11 -0.82
N ASP A 238 25.55 -13.34 -0.30
CA ASP A 238 25.74 -14.04 0.97
C ASP A 238 25.24 -13.23 2.18
N LYS A 239 25.23 -11.90 2.05
CA LYS A 239 24.80 -10.93 3.06
C LYS A 239 23.44 -10.29 2.76
N CYS A 240 22.79 -10.67 1.66
CA CYS A 240 21.51 -10.10 1.25
C CYS A 240 20.44 -10.34 2.31
N ASP A 241 19.94 -9.25 2.89
CA ASP A 241 18.94 -9.30 3.94
C ASP A 241 17.95 -8.14 3.81
N ILE A 242 16.73 -8.47 3.38
CA ILE A 242 15.59 -7.54 3.41
C ILE A 242 14.96 -7.64 4.80
N ARG A 243 15.61 -7.00 5.78
CA ARG A 243 15.02 -6.79 7.11
C ARG A 243 14.60 -5.36 7.29
N ASN A 244 13.51 -5.19 8.05
CA ASN A 244 13.19 -3.91 8.64
C ASN A 244 14.39 -3.51 9.52
N ARG A 245 14.92 -2.29 9.36
CA ARG A 245 15.71 -1.71 10.45
C ARG A 245 14.87 -1.77 11.72
N LYS A 246 15.50 -1.91 12.89
CA LYS A 246 14.80 -1.61 14.15
C LYS A 246 14.25 -0.19 13.98
N LEU A 247 12.93 -0.07 13.79
CA LEU A 247 12.25 1.22 13.76
C LEU A 247 12.69 1.92 15.04
N ARG A 248 13.57 2.92 14.91
CA ARG A 248 14.04 3.67 16.08
C ARG A 248 12.90 4.50 16.70
N VAL A 249 11.73 4.49 16.06
CA VAL A 249 10.58 5.32 16.37
C VAL A 249 9.41 4.42 16.80
N PHE A 250 9.41 4.00 18.07
CA PHE A 250 8.22 3.53 18.78
C PHE A 250 7.30 4.72 19.17
N LYS A 251 7.01 5.65 18.26
CA LYS A 251 6.09 6.76 18.55
C LYS A 251 4.75 6.44 17.90
N SER A 252 3.70 6.30 18.70
CA SER A 252 2.30 6.24 18.28
C SER A 252 1.94 7.27 17.20
N ASN A 253 2.58 8.45 17.27
CA ASN A 253 2.44 9.53 16.28
C ASN A 253 2.85 9.13 14.86
N LEU A 254 3.82 8.23 14.69
CA LEU A 254 4.29 7.79 13.38
C LEU A 254 3.20 7.00 12.64
N PHE A 255 2.47 6.16 13.35
CA PHE A 255 1.42 5.37 12.75
C PHE A 255 0.22 6.23 12.37
N SER A 256 -0.27 7.08 13.27
CA SER A 256 -1.31 8.07 12.93
C SER A 256 -0.90 8.93 11.73
N TYR A 257 0.38 9.30 11.67
CA TYR A 257 0.94 10.04 10.55
C TYR A 257 0.87 9.26 9.23
N VAL A 258 1.36 8.02 9.20
CA VAL A 258 1.35 7.16 8.01
C VAL A 258 -0.08 6.84 7.57
N SER A 259 -0.99 6.57 8.51
CA SER A 259 -2.41 6.32 8.21
C SER A 259 -3.07 7.52 7.54
N ASN A 260 -2.82 8.74 8.03
CA ASN A 260 -3.35 9.97 7.43
C ASN A 260 -2.89 10.17 5.99
N ARG A 261 -1.62 9.88 5.70
CA ARG A 261 -1.12 9.86 4.32
C ARG A 261 -1.82 8.80 3.49
N GLY A 262 -2.00 7.62 4.08
CA GLY A 262 -2.73 6.54 3.44
C GLY A 262 -4.14 6.95 3.02
N TYR A 263 -4.86 7.65 3.89
CA TYR A 263 -6.18 8.20 3.59
C TYR A 263 -6.13 9.20 2.43
N LEU A 264 -5.17 10.12 2.41
CA LEU A 264 -5.05 11.13 1.35
C LEU A 264 -4.69 10.52 -0.01
N CYS A 265 -3.80 9.53 -0.03
CA CYS A 265 -3.49 8.76 -1.22
C CYS A 265 -4.72 7.97 -1.71
N GLY A 266 -5.48 7.35 -0.80
CA GLY A 266 -6.74 6.67 -1.12
C GLY A 266 -7.78 7.61 -1.74
N GLN A 267 -7.90 8.85 -1.25
CA GLN A 267 -8.76 9.87 -1.84
C GLN A 267 -8.34 10.23 -3.28
N THR A 268 -7.03 10.31 -3.55
CA THR A 268 -6.53 10.53 -4.91
C THR A 268 -6.87 9.35 -5.83
N LEU A 269 -6.71 8.11 -5.35
CA LEU A 269 -7.11 6.92 -6.11
C LEU A 269 -8.61 6.86 -6.37
N ASN A 270 -9.45 7.26 -5.41
CA ASN A 270 -10.88 7.42 -5.61
C ASN A 270 -11.18 8.43 -6.74
N THR A 271 -10.50 9.59 -6.74
CA THR A 271 -10.68 10.64 -7.76
C THR A 271 -10.25 10.17 -9.16
N ILE A 272 -9.18 9.38 -9.24
CA ILE A 272 -8.77 8.72 -10.49
C ILE A 272 -9.87 7.76 -10.93
N LEU A 273 -10.25 6.84 -10.05
CA LEU A 273 -11.17 5.76 -10.39
C LEU A 273 -12.57 6.27 -10.78
N SER A 274 -13.05 7.34 -10.14
CA SER A 274 -14.35 7.94 -10.45
C SER A 274 -14.43 8.53 -11.86
N GLN A 275 -13.29 8.83 -12.48
CA GLN A 275 -13.21 9.42 -13.82
C GLN A 275 -12.86 8.41 -14.91
N LEU A 276 -12.46 7.18 -14.55
CA LEU A 276 -12.26 6.10 -15.52
C LEU A 276 -13.62 5.50 -15.96
N PRO A 277 -13.68 4.60 -16.96
CA PRO A 277 -14.94 4.01 -17.43
C PRO A 277 -15.64 3.11 -16.40
N ASN A 278 -16.97 2.91 -16.51
CA ASN A 278 -17.76 2.12 -15.55
C ASN A 278 -17.88 0.63 -15.92
N ASP A 279 -17.67 0.29 -17.19
CA ASP A 279 -17.75 -1.06 -17.77
C ASP A 279 -16.47 -1.89 -17.53
N ILE A 280 -15.54 -1.35 -16.74
CA ILE A 280 -14.27 -1.97 -16.39
C ILE A 280 -14.35 -2.60 -15.00
N GLU A 281 -13.74 -3.77 -14.87
CA GLU A 281 -13.54 -4.40 -13.58
C GLU A 281 -12.22 -3.96 -12.94
N TYR A 282 -12.31 -3.40 -11.73
CA TYR A 282 -11.17 -2.86 -11.00
C TYR A 282 -10.78 -3.75 -9.83
N ASN A 283 -9.54 -4.22 -9.83
CA ASN A 283 -9.03 -5.21 -8.89
C ASN A 283 -7.89 -4.61 -8.06
N PHE A 284 -8.13 -4.33 -6.78
CA PHE A 284 -7.12 -3.80 -5.85
C PHE A 284 -6.51 -4.91 -5.02
N ILE A 285 -5.27 -5.26 -5.34
CA ILE A 285 -4.47 -6.20 -4.56
C ILE A 285 -3.55 -5.38 -3.66
N SER A 286 -3.71 -5.57 -2.35
CA SER A 286 -2.99 -4.79 -1.35
C SER A 286 -2.40 -5.68 -0.27
N HIS A 287 -1.30 -5.22 0.32
CA HIS A 287 -0.68 -5.89 1.45
C HIS A 287 -0.47 -4.93 2.61
N SER A 288 -0.62 -5.38 3.86
CA SER A 288 -0.28 -4.59 5.04
C SER A 288 -1.02 -3.24 5.06
N PHE A 289 -0.33 -2.12 5.28
CA PHE A 289 -0.90 -0.76 5.22
C PHE A 289 -1.35 -0.32 3.82
N GLY A 290 -0.93 -0.99 2.75
CA GLY A 290 -1.49 -0.75 1.42
C GLY A 290 -3.01 -0.94 1.41
N SER A 291 -3.51 -1.83 2.27
CA SER A 291 -4.96 -2.04 2.45
C SER A 291 -5.67 -0.82 3.05
N THR A 292 -4.97 0.06 3.79
CA THR A 292 -5.53 1.34 4.22
C THR A 292 -5.78 2.27 3.04
N LEU A 293 -4.82 2.35 2.11
CA LEU A 293 -4.97 3.10 0.85
C LEU A 293 -6.22 2.64 0.09
N SER A 294 -6.31 1.32 -0.12
CA SER A 294 -7.39 0.71 -0.90
C SER A 294 -8.74 0.90 -0.22
N ALA A 295 -8.84 0.68 1.09
CA ALA A 295 -10.08 0.89 1.83
C ALA A 295 -10.51 2.37 1.88
N ALA A 296 -9.53 3.29 1.96
CA ALA A 296 -9.77 4.72 1.95
C ALA A 296 -10.32 5.25 0.62
N MET A 297 -10.38 4.43 -0.42
CA MET A 297 -11.10 4.79 -1.63
C MET A 297 -12.62 4.79 -1.44
N LEU A 298 -13.12 4.05 -0.46
CA LEU A 298 -14.55 3.87 -0.20
C LEU A 298 -14.97 4.41 1.17
N PHE A 299 -14.13 4.23 2.18
CA PHE A 299 -14.51 4.43 3.57
C PHE A 299 -13.82 5.63 4.20
N SER A 300 -14.59 6.41 4.96
CA SER A 300 -14.08 7.56 5.67
C SER A 300 -13.20 7.17 6.85
N PRO A 301 -12.15 7.95 7.18
CA PRO A 301 -11.39 7.78 8.41
C PRO A 301 -12.17 8.18 9.68
N THR A 302 -13.41 8.69 9.59
CA THR A 302 -14.19 9.20 10.74
C THR A 302 -14.15 8.28 11.96
N ALA A 303 -14.41 6.99 11.78
CA ALA A 303 -14.47 6.01 12.86
C ALA A 303 -13.09 5.69 13.48
N LYS A 304 -11.99 6.07 12.80
CA LYS A 304 -10.61 5.88 13.27
C LYS A 304 -10.05 7.12 13.96
N ILE A 305 -10.60 8.30 13.67
CA ILE A 305 -10.22 9.55 14.31
C ILE A 305 -11.01 9.70 15.61
N ASN A 306 -10.29 9.82 16.74
CA ASN A 306 -10.89 10.09 18.05
C ASN A 306 -11.83 11.31 17.96
N VAL A 307 -13.03 11.20 18.53
CA VAL A 307 -14.06 12.25 18.51
C VAL A 307 -13.50 13.62 18.88
N ASN A 308 -12.69 13.69 19.94
CA ASN A 308 -12.09 14.94 20.43
C ASN A 308 -11.05 15.51 19.45
N ALA A 309 -10.46 14.68 18.59
CA ALA A 309 -9.49 15.10 17.59
C ALA A 309 -10.15 15.50 16.25
N ARG A 310 -11.43 15.18 16.03
CA ARG A 310 -12.14 15.48 14.76
C ARG A 310 -12.27 16.97 14.48
N GLY A 311 -12.39 17.79 15.54
CA GLY A 311 -12.48 19.25 15.43
C GLY A 311 -11.17 19.97 15.10
N SER A 312 -10.02 19.28 15.17
CA SER A 312 -8.74 19.90 14.81
C SER A 312 -8.73 20.31 13.32
N HIS A 313 -8.12 21.44 12.98
CA HIS A 313 -8.09 21.96 11.60
C HIS A 313 -7.61 20.94 10.55
N TYR A 314 -6.68 20.05 10.93
CA TYR A 314 -6.21 19.00 10.04
C TYR A 314 -7.28 17.92 9.81
N ASN A 315 -7.86 17.39 10.89
CA ASN A 315 -8.83 16.29 10.79
C ASN A 315 -10.17 16.76 10.24
N SER A 316 -10.63 17.98 10.56
CA SER A 316 -11.87 18.51 10.00
C SER A 316 -11.79 18.67 8.49
N ARG A 317 -10.66 19.15 7.95
CA ARG A 317 -10.41 19.22 6.51
C ARG A 317 -10.22 17.85 5.88
N LEU A 318 -9.53 16.92 6.55
CA LEU A 318 -9.44 15.53 6.08
C LEU A 318 -10.84 14.94 5.91
N LEU A 319 -11.68 15.06 6.93
CA LEU A 319 -13.03 14.51 6.92
C LEU A 319 -13.91 15.19 5.86
N ALA A 320 -13.79 16.51 5.68
CA ALA A 320 -14.49 17.23 4.62
C ALA A 320 -14.13 16.72 3.22
N LEU A 321 -12.87 16.35 2.96
CA LEU A 321 -12.49 15.74 1.68
C LEU A 321 -13.21 14.42 1.43
N PHE A 322 -13.37 13.59 2.47
CA PHE A 322 -14.07 12.31 2.37
C PHE A 322 -15.58 12.47 2.27
N SER A 323 -16.18 13.47 2.93
CA SER A 323 -17.60 13.77 2.78
C SER A 323 -17.98 14.21 1.36
N ASN A 324 -17.04 14.86 0.66
CA ASN A 324 -17.24 15.33 -0.70
C ASN A 324 -16.67 14.38 -1.77
N GLN A 325 -16.24 13.18 -1.39
CA GLN A 325 -15.61 12.27 -2.33
C GLN A 325 -16.64 11.69 -3.31
N PRO A 326 -16.26 11.50 -4.58
CA PRO A 326 -17.07 10.75 -5.53
C PRO A 326 -17.47 9.39 -4.98
N LYS A 327 -18.76 9.06 -5.14
CA LYS A 327 -19.26 7.71 -4.84
C LYS A 327 -18.86 6.78 -5.97
N LEU A 328 -18.42 5.58 -5.62
CA LEU A 328 -18.00 4.56 -6.57
C LEU A 328 -19.01 3.40 -6.68
N SER A 329 -20.24 3.58 -6.20
CA SER A 329 -21.25 2.51 -6.12
C SER A 329 -21.59 1.83 -7.46
N GLU A 330 -21.38 2.53 -8.57
CA GLU A 330 -21.61 2.01 -9.94
C GLU A 330 -20.43 1.17 -10.47
N LYS A 331 -19.26 1.23 -9.81
CA LYS A 331 -18.04 0.54 -10.26
C LYS A 331 -18.01 -0.89 -9.72
N LYS A 332 -17.69 -1.88 -10.57
CA LYS A 332 -17.31 -3.23 -10.10
C LYS A 332 -15.89 -3.15 -9.54
N ILE A 333 -15.76 -3.18 -8.21
CA ILE A 333 -14.46 -3.10 -7.53
C ILE A 333 -14.25 -4.31 -6.62
N ASN A 334 -13.15 -5.02 -6.82
CA ASN A 334 -12.74 -6.12 -5.96
C ASN A 334 -11.49 -5.73 -5.17
N PHE A 335 -11.50 -6.01 -3.87
CA PHE A 335 -10.40 -5.71 -2.96
C PHE A 335 -9.82 -7.00 -2.41
N PHE A 336 -8.62 -7.38 -2.86
CA PHE A 336 -7.81 -8.41 -2.21
C PHE A 336 -6.89 -7.76 -1.17
N MET A 337 -7.35 -7.75 0.08
CA MET A 337 -6.70 -7.10 1.22
C MET A 337 -5.95 -8.13 2.06
N HIS A 338 -4.69 -8.35 1.72
CA HIS A 338 -3.90 -9.44 2.28
C HIS A 338 -3.03 -9.00 3.47
N ALA A 339 -3.17 -9.69 4.61
CA ALA A 339 -2.51 -9.35 5.87
C ALA A 339 -2.69 -7.87 6.19
N ALA A 340 -3.94 -7.39 6.09
CA ALA A 340 -4.24 -5.98 6.15
C ALA A 340 -3.78 -5.39 7.49
N GLY A 341 -2.77 -4.54 7.38
CA GLY A 341 -2.09 -3.88 8.48
C GLY A 341 -2.89 -2.70 9.02
N MET A 342 -4.09 -2.42 8.49
CA MET A 342 -5.03 -1.44 9.06
C MET A 342 -6.44 -1.47 8.44
N ALA A 343 -7.16 -2.59 8.56
CA ALA A 343 -8.61 -2.58 8.36
C ALA A 343 -9.37 -3.59 9.23
N GLY A 344 -9.47 -3.32 10.54
CA GLY A 344 -10.50 -3.95 11.39
C GLY A 344 -11.91 -3.35 11.16
N ARG A 345 -12.88 -3.74 11.98
CA ARG A 345 -14.30 -3.35 11.90
C ARG A 345 -14.52 -1.84 11.77
N ALA A 346 -13.74 -1.04 12.48
CA ALA A 346 -13.88 0.43 12.42
C ALA A 346 -13.56 1.02 11.04
N THR A 347 -12.77 0.37 10.19
CA THR A 347 -12.54 0.85 8.81
C THR A 347 -13.78 0.63 7.94
N PHE A 348 -14.50 -0.46 8.19
CA PHE A 348 -15.72 -0.83 7.47
C PHE A 348 -16.99 -0.31 8.15
N ALA A 349 -16.87 0.62 9.11
CA ALA A 349 -18.01 1.08 9.90
C ALA A 349 -19.11 1.72 9.04
N ASP A 350 -18.73 2.31 7.90
CA ASP A 350 -19.63 2.97 6.96
C ASP A 350 -20.10 2.04 5.82
N LEU A 351 -19.88 0.72 5.95
CA LEU A 351 -20.32 -0.27 4.97
C LEU A 351 -21.85 -0.25 4.84
N SER A 352 -22.35 -0.15 3.61
CA SER A 352 -23.79 -0.18 3.35
C SER A 352 -24.13 -0.80 2.01
N LEU A 353 -25.26 -1.52 1.93
CA LEU A 353 -25.70 -2.14 0.68
C LEU A 353 -25.83 -1.11 -0.46
N ALA A 354 -26.41 0.05 -0.16
CA ALA A 354 -26.62 1.12 -1.14
C ALA A 354 -25.32 1.63 -1.78
N ASN A 355 -24.23 1.74 -1.02
CA ASN A 355 -22.97 2.27 -1.52
C ASN A 355 -22.00 1.16 -1.97
N ASN A 356 -22.23 -0.09 -1.59
CA ASN A 356 -21.27 -1.18 -1.74
C ASN A 356 -21.80 -2.43 -2.46
N THR A 357 -22.95 -2.36 -3.14
CA THR A 357 -23.53 -3.51 -3.85
C THR A 357 -22.61 -4.12 -4.92
N ASN A 358 -21.76 -3.30 -5.56
CA ASN A 358 -20.81 -3.69 -6.60
C ASN A 358 -19.36 -3.82 -6.08
N HIS A 359 -19.17 -3.81 -4.76
CA HIS A 359 -17.87 -3.91 -4.12
C HIS A 359 -17.70 -5.27 -3.45
N TYR A 360 -16.59 -5.95 -3.74
CA TYR A 360 -16.26 -7.27 -3.19
C TYR A 360 -14.97 -7.20 -2.38
N PHE A 361 -14.94 -7.87 -1.23
CA PHE A 361 -13.83 -7.80 -0.28
C PHE A 361 -13.32 -9.20 0.05
N TYR A 362 -12.02 -9.40 -0.18
CA TYR A 362 -11.28 -10.62 0.08
C TYR A 362 -10.21 -10.29 1.12
N LEU A 363 -10.49 -10.63 2.38
CA LEU A 363 -9.69 -10.24 3.54
C LEU A 363 -8.81 -11.41 4.01
N GLY A 364 -7.53 -11.35 3.69
CA GLY A 364 -6.56 -12.35 4.17
C GLY A 364 -6.04 -12.00 5.56
N TYR A 365 -6.07 -12.95 6.49
CA TYR A 365 -5.52 -12.79 7.84
C TYR A 365 -4.49 -13.89 8.19
N ASN A 366 -3.77 -13.71 9.29
CA ASN A 366 -2.79 -14.70 9.78
C ASN A 366 -2.70 -14.62 11.30
N GLU A 367 -2.99 -15.74 11.98
CA GLU A 367 -3.04 -15.85 13.46
C GLU A 367 -1.69 -15.98 14.13
N ARG A 368 -0.62 -16.06 13.36
CA ARG A 368 0.75 -16.21 13.85
C ARG A 368 1.61 -14.98 13.54
N ASP A 369 1.13 -14.08 12.69
CA ASP A 369 1.83 -12.85 12.35
C ASP A 369 1.88 -11.89 13.55
N LYS A 370 3.09 -11.64 14.06
CA LYS A 370 3.30 -10.79 15.23
C LYS A 370 2.90 -9.33 15.02
N ILE A 371 3.00 -8.83 13.78
CA ILE A 371 2.59 -7.46 13.44
C ILE A 371 1.08 -7.37 13.53
N LEU A 372 0.35 -8.33 12.96
CA LEU A 372 -1.11 -8.35 12.99
C LEU A 372 -1.67 -8.59 14.40
N LEU A 373 -0.99 -9.41 15.20
CA LEU A 373 -1.35 -9.70 16.59
C LEU A 373 -0.91 -8.63 17.59
N LYS A 374 -0.15 -7.61 17.15
CA LYS A 374 0.43 -6.57 18.02
C LYS A 374 1.33 -7.12 19.13
N GLN A 375 2.04 -8.22 18.89
CA GLN A 375 2.91 -8.85 19.89
C GLN A 375 4.30 -8.19 19.90
N VAL A 376 4.53 -7.27 20.86
CA VAL A 376 5.80 -6.52 21.00
C VAL A 376 6.82 -7.29 21.87
N LEU A 377 6.37 -8.09 22.85
CA LEU A 377 7.24 -8.89 23.74
C LEU A 377 6.74 -10.34 23.85
N TRP A 378 7.68 -11.29 23.82
CA TRP A 378 7.41 -12.74 23.86
C TRP A 378 6.63 -13.23 25.09
N LEU A 379 6.70 -12.50 26.21
CA LEU A 379 6.05 -12.85 27.48
C LEU A 379 4.68 -12.19 27.69
N PHE A 380 4.35 -11.14 26.93
CA PHE A 380 3.10 -10.38 27.13
C PHE A 380 2.23 -10.45 25.87
N LYS A 381 1.24 -11.35 25.90
CA LYS A 381 0.21 -11.52 24.85
C LYS A 381 -0.80 -10.37 24.77
N LYS A 382 -0.70 -9.34 25.62
CA LYS A 382 -1.70 -8.25 25.66
C LYS A 382 -1.21 -7.02 24.89
N PRO A 383 -2.02 -6.47 23.97
CA PRO A 383 -1.70 -5.19 23.35
C PRO A 383 -1.58 -4.12 24.43
N HIS A 384 -0.62 -3.21 24.30
CA HIS A 384 -0.61 -2.00 25.14
C HIS A 384 -1.94 -1.28 24.89
N GLY A 385 -2.85 -1.36 25.86
CA GLY A 385 -4.09 -0.63 25.85
C GLY A 385 -3.79 0.85 25.67
N LYS A 386 -4.54 1.50 24.77
CA LYS A 386 -4.58 2.95 24.51
C LYS A 386 -3.63 3.54 23.46
N SER A 387 -2.84 2.77 22.70
CA SER A 387 -2.21 3.31 21.47
C SER A 387 -3.00 2.91 20.22
N SER A 388 -3.45 3.91 19.47
CA SER A 388 -4.33 3.89 18.29
C SER A 388 -3.80 3.16 17.04
N THR A 389 -2.95 2.15 17.19
CA THR A 389 -2.33 1.43 16.09
C THR A 389 -3.04 0.08 15.93
N ALA A 390 -4.23 0.12 15.32
CA ALA A 390 -5.08 -1.03 15.03
C ALA A 390 -4.53 -1.85 13.83
N LEU A 391 -3.33 -2.42 13.99
CA LEU A 391 -2.54 -2.87 12.84
C LEU A 391 -2.72 -4.32 12.37
N GLY A 392 -3.85 -4.95 12.66
CA GLY A 392 -4.13 -6.24 12.07
C GLY A 392 -5.58 -6.61 12.13
N CYS A 393 -6.06 -7.22 11.04
CA CYS A 393 -7.37 -7.88 10.99
C CYS A 393 -7.48 -9.07 11.96
N ASN A 394 -6.46 -9.37 12.75
CA ASN A 394 -6.47 -10.52 13.65
C ASN A 394 -6.29 -10.18 15.12
N ALA A 395 -6.00 -8.93 15.45
CA ALA A 395 -6.10 -8.50 16.84
C ALA A 395 -7.58 -8.60 17.25
N ASP A 396 -7.88 -9.25 18.37
CA ASP A 396 -9.24 -9.31 18.94
C ASP A 396 -10.33 -9.87 17.99
N GLY A 397 -9.99 -10.77 17.06
CA GLY A 397 -10.96 -11.37 16.13
C GLY A 397 -11.58 -10.36 15.14
N GLU A 398 -10.84 -9.34 14.73
CA GLU A 398 -11.37 -8.26 13.87
C GLU A 398 -11.86 -8.74 12.50
N ALA A 399 -11.28 -9.79 11.91
CA ALA A 399 -11.73 -10.36 10.64
C ALA A 399 -13.17 -10.87 10.76
N ASP A 400 -13.46 -11.67 11.79
CA ASP A 400 -14.81 -12.20 12.04
C ASP A 400 -15.81 -11.08 12.34
N LYS A 401 -15.39 -10.05 13.07
CA LYS A 401 -16.22 -8.87 13.32
C LYS A 401 -16.55 -8.09 12.06
N VAL A 402 -15.66 -8.07 11.06
CA VAL A 402 -15.94 -7.46 9.76
C VAL A 402 -16.90 -8.34 8.96
N VAL A 403 -16.73 -9.67 8.96
CA VAL A 403 -17.68 -10.61 8.32
C VAL A 403 -19.09 -10.46 8.93
N ALA A 404 -19.20 -10.43 10.26
CA ALA A 404 -20.47 -10.21 10.96
C ALA A 404 -21.05 -8.80 10.74
N LEU A 405 -20.21 -7.81 10.42
CA LEU A 405 -20.69 -6.50 9.98
C LEU A 405 -21.27 -6.58 8.57
N ALA A 406 -20.57 -7.22 7.63
CA ALA A 406 -21.03 -7.41 6.26
C ALA A 406 -22.39 -8.14 6.22
N ASP A 407 -22.54 -9.20 7.03
CA ASP A 407 -23.80 -9.94 7.16
C ASP A 407 -24.97 -9.05 7.60
N ARG A 408 -24.79 -8.30 8.70
CA ARG A 408 -25.81 -7.35 9.19
C ARG A 408 -26.16 -6.24 8.20
N THR A 409 -25.27 -5.93 7.27
CA THR A 409 -25.50 -4.93 6.21
C THR A 409 -26.04 -5.54 4.91
N GLY A 410 -26.31 -6.84 4.85
CA GLY A 410 -26.81 -7.53 3.65
C GLY A 410 -25.75 -7.78 2.58
N LEU A 411 -24.47 -7.78 2.95
CA LEU A 411 -23.32 -7.87 2.04
C LEU A 411 -22.46 -9.12 2.28
N LEU A 412 -22.96 -10.14 2.98
CA LEU A 412 -22.19 -11.35 3.29
C LEU A 412 -21.64 -12.03 2.03
N SER A 413 -22.43 -12.12 0.95
CA SER A 413 -22.01 -12.72 -0.32
C SER A 413 -20.86 -11.96 -1.02
N ARG A 414 -20.61 -10.71 -0.61
CA ARG A 414 -19.55 -9.85 -1.12
C ARG A 414 -18.29 -9.88 -0.26
N PHE A 415 -18.29 -10.63 0.84
CA PHE A 415 -17.19 -10.66 1.79
C PHE A 415 -16.66 -12.08 1.97
N VAL A 416 -15.35 -12.26 1.77
CA VAL A 416 -14.66 -13.53 2.01
C VAL A 416 -13.45 -13.24 2.88
N ALA A 417 -13.35 -13.90 4.04
CA ALA A 417 -12.18 -13.84 4.89
C ALA A 417 -11.54 -15.22 5.00
N SER A 418 -10.22 -15.30 4.93
CA SER A 418 -9.49 -16.56 5.07
C SER A 418 -8.13 -16.36 5.71
N SER A 419 -7.67 -17.37 6.46
CA SER A 419 -6.30 -17.42 6.94
C SER A 419 -5.37 -17.75 5.75
N THR A 420 -4.40 -16.88 5.47
CA THR A 420 -3.55 -16.96 4.28
C THR A 420 -2.13 -17.41 4.56
N SER A 421 -1.77 -17.63 5.83
CA SER A 421 -0.45 -18.14 6.21
C SER A 421 -0.46 -18.68 7.63
N THR A 422 0.46 -19.59 7.89
CA THR A 422 0.76 -20.12 9.23
C THR A 422 2.14 -19.71 9.74
N LEU A 423 2.81 -18.81 9.01
CA LEU A 423 4.13 -18.29 9.36
C LEU A 423 4.03 -17.01 10.19
N ARG A 424 5.12 -16.63 10.88
CA ARG A 424 5.13 -15.44 11.74
C ARG A 424 5.54 -14.17 10.98
N GLU A 425 6.00 -14.32 9.75
CA GLU A 425 6.61 -13.30 8.93
C GLU A 425 5.58 -12.43 8.21
N HIS A 426 5.60 -11.13 8.48
CA HIS A 426 4.81 -10.13 7.78
C HIS A 426 5.51 -9.63 6.49
N ASP A 427 5.59 -10.47 5.47
CA ASP A 427 6.13 -10.07 4.16
C ASP A 427 5.41 -10.80 3.02
N ILE A 428 4.93 -10.07 2.01
CA ILE A 428 4.14 -10.64 0.91
C ILE A 428 4.82 -11.82 0.22
N PHE A 429 6.15 -11.80 0.06
CA PHE A 429 6.85 -12.92 -0.56
C PHE A 429 6.81 -14.19 0.30
N CYS A 430 6.79 -14.05 1.63
CA CYS A 430 6.57 -15.18 2.53
C CYS A 430 5.17 -15.75 2.36
N TYR A 431 4.17 -14.87 2.25
CA TYR A 431 2.78 -15.29 2.10
C TYR A 431 2.54 -15.99 0.77
N MET A 432 3.10 -15.49 -0.33
CA MET A 432 2.98 -16.10 -1.66
C MET A 432 3.60 -17.51 -1.77
N GLN A 433 4.40 -17.94 -0.78
CA GLN A 433 4.94 -19.30 -0.71
C GLN A 433 3.97 -20.27 0.02
N GLN A 434 2.87 -19.78 0.58
CA GLN A 434 1.94 -20.58 1.37
C GLN A 434 0.78 -21.07 0.51
N THR A 435 0.45 -22.36 0.63
CA THR A 435 -0.71 -22.96 -0.04
C THR A 435 -2.01 -22.25 0.32
N GLN A 436 -2.15 -21.75 1.55
CA GLN A 436 -3.34 -21.01 1.99
C GLN A 436 -3.50 -19.68 1.24
N PHE A 437 -2.40 -18.95 1.00
CA PHE A 437 -2.43 -17.73 0.19
C PHE A 437 -2.85 -18.08 -1.24
N ASP A 438 -2.23 -19.12 -1.82
CA ASP A 438 -2.49 -19.53 -3.18
C ASP A 438 -3.95 -19.90 -3.40
N ASN A 439 -4.53 -20.74 -2.53
CA ASN A 439 -5.94 -21.10 -2.59
C ASN A 439 -6.86 -19.88 -2.50
N PHE A 440 -6.54 -18.94 -1.60
CA PHE A 440 -7.34 -17.73 -1.42
C PHE A 440 -7.23 -16.77 -2.61
N PHE A 441 -6.02 -16.62 -3.17
CA PHE A 441 -5.78 -15.80 -4.34
C PHE A 441 -6.44 -16.39 -5.60
N THR A 442 -6.40 -17.71 -5.79
CA THR A 442 -7.14 -18.39 -6.86
C THR A 442 -8.66 -18.18 -6.72
N THR A 443 -9.19 -18.29 -5.50
CA THR A 443 -10.62 -18.00 -5.23
C THR A 443 -10.99 -16.57 -5.64
N PHE A 444 -10.12 -15.61 -5.34
CA PHE A 444 -10.27 -14.23 -5.77
C PHE A 444 -10.31 -14.13 -7.31
N LEU A 445 -9.31 -14.67 -8.01
CA LEU A 445 -9.23 -14.58 -9.48
C LEU A 445 -10.41 -15.25 -10.19
N GLN A 446 -10.86 -16.42 -9.71
CA GLN A 446 -12.00 -17.14 -10.29
C GLN A 446 -13.30 -16.33 -10.18
N ARG A 447 -13.52 -15.65 -9.05
CA ARG A 447 -14.71 -14.82 -8.84
C ARG A 447 -14.68 -13.49 -9.58
N THR A 448 -13.49 -12.99 -9.92
CA THR A 448 -13.33 -11.81 -10.79
C THR A 448 -13.42 -12.15 -12.28
N SER A 449 -13.36 -13.42 -12.63
CA SER A 449 -13.40 -13.87 -14.03
C SER A 449 -14.80 -14.23 -14.51
N ASN A 450 -15.73 -14.45 -13.57
CA ASN A 450 -17.17 -14.60 -13.78
C ASN A 450 -17.90 -13.26 -13.60
#